data_AF-A0A1G3U6Q5-F1
#
_entry.id   AF-A0A1G3U6Q5-F1
#
_cell.length_a   1.000
_cell.length_b   1.000
_cell.length_c   1.000
_cell.angle_alpha   90.00
_cell.angle_beta   90.00
_cell.angle_gamma   90.00
#
_symmetry.space_group_name_H-M   'P 1'
#
loop_
_entity.id
_entity.type
_entity.pdbx_description
1 polymer ?
#
loop_
_entity_poly.entity_id
_entity_poly.type
_entity_poly.pdbx_seq_one_letter_code
_entity_poly.pdbx_strand_id
1 'polypeptide(L)' 'MNDFLNFVGSCKDKIKITKDKNLEYDPYFYERQTELQQIRDDIKSGKAEMISDKDFWEDIDIYVSSLQK' A
#
# COMPACT_ATOMS: atom_id res chain seq x y z
N MET A 1 -20.04 1.63 12.86
CA MET A 1 -19.48 0.27 12.68
C MET A 1 -20.47 -0.80 13.16
N ASN A 2 -20.95 -0.74 14.41
CA ASN A 2 -21.87 -1.75 14.96
C ASN A 2 -23.22 -1.83 14.23
N ASP A 3 -23.81 -0.69 13.85
CA ASP A 3 -25.11 -0.70 13.14
C ASP A 3 -25.01 -1.35 11.77
N PHE A 4 -23.88 -1.15 11.08
CA PHE A 4 -23.60 -1.79 9.81
C PHE A 4 -23.48 -3.31 9.96
N LEU A 5 -22.73 -3.78 10.96
CA LEU A 5 -22.58 -5.22 11.22
C LEU A 5 -23.91 -5.87 11.63
N ASN A 6 -24.72 -5.18 12.43
CA ASN A 6 -26.06 -5.65 12.83
C ASN A 6 -27.00 -5.75 11.61
N PHE A 7 -26.96 -4.78 10.70
CA PHE A 7 -27.72 -4.81 9.46
C PHE A 7 -27.28 -5.94 8.52
N VAL A 8 -25.97 -6.14 8.36
CA VAL A 8 -25.43 -7.26 7.57
C VAL A 8 -25.84 -8.60 8.18
N GLY A 9 -25.79 -8.74 9.50
CA GLY A 9 -26.22 -9.94 10.22
C GLY A 9 -27.70 -10.27 10.00
N SER A 10 -28.58 -9.27 10.03
CA SER A 10 -30.03 -9.48 9.84
C SER A 10 -30.41 -9.92 8.43
N CYS A 11 -29.55 -9.65 7.45
CA CYS A 11 -29.77 -9.98 6.04
C CYS A 11 -28.80 -11.05 5.51
N LYS A 12 -28.04 -11.74 6.38
CA LYS A 12 -27.04 -12.75 6.03
C LYS A 12 -27.50 -13.70 4.93
N ASP A 13 -28.71 -14.27 5.06
CA ASP A 13 -29.22 -15.28 4.12
C ASP A 13 -29.66 -14.70 2.76
N LYS A 14 -29.70 -13.36 2.67
CA LYS A 14 -30.01 -12.59 1.45
C LYS A 14 -28.77 -11.97 0.82
N ILE A 15 -27.60 -12.09 1.46
CA ILE A 15 -26.33 -11.53 0.99
C ILE A 15 -25.52 -12.65 0.37
N LYS A 16 -25.09 -12.46 -0.89
CA LYS A 16 -24.12 -13.33 -1.54
C LYS A 16 -22.76 -12.65 -1.51
N ILE A 17 -21.82 -13.21 -0.74
CA ILE A 17 -20.42 -12.79 -0.79
C ILE A 17 -19.80 -13.42 -2.04
N THR A 18 -19.38 -12.60 -2.99
CA THR A 18 -18.64 -13.04 -4.17
C THR A 18 -17.21 -12.51 -4.07
N LYS A 19 -16.21 -13.36 -4.29
CA LYS A 19 -14.85 -12.88 -4.55
C LYS A 19 -14.86 -12.13 -5.87
N ASP A 20 -14.28 -10.95 -5.89
CA ASP A 20 -14.00 -10.25 -7.14
C ASP A 20 -13.02 -11.13 -7.95
N LYS A 21 -13.39 -11.46 -9.19
CA LYS A 21 -12.54 -12.26 -10.08
C LYS A 21 -11.19 -11.62 -10.34
N ASN A 22 -11.11 -10.29 -10.30
CA ASN A 22 -9.86 -9.57 -10.44
C ASN A 22 -8.93 -9.77 -9.23
N LEU A 23 -9.47 -10.20 -8.10
CA LEU A 23 -8.73 -10.51 -6.86
C LEU A 23 -8.42 -12.01 -6.71
N GLU A 24 -8.93 -12.89 -7.58
CA GLU A 24 -8.54 -14.31 -7.59
C GLU A 24 -7.08 -14.50 -8.00
N TYR A 25 -6.61 -13.70 -8.97
CA TYR A 25 -5.24 -13.75 -9.46
C TYR A 25 -4.27 -12.90 -8.64
N ASP A 26 -4.80 -12.10 -7.72
CA ASP A 26 -4.04 -11.16 -6.94
C ASP A 26 -4.39 -11.24 -5.45
N PRO A 27 -3.93 -12.30 -4.77
CA PRO A 27 -4.23 -12.53 -3.35
C PRO A 27 -3.72 -11.41 -2.43
N TYR A 28 -2.80 -10.57 -2.91
CA TYR A 28 -2.15 -9.51 -2.14
C TYR A 28 -2.70 -8.11 -2.44
N PHE A 29 -3.77 -7.99 -3.22
CA PHE A 29 -4.32 -6.70 -3.63
C PHE A 29 -4.57 -5.74 -2.45
N TYR A 30 -5.25 -6.21 -1.39
CA TYR A 30 -5.59 -5.36 -0.25
C TYR A 30 -4.38 -4.99 0.60
N GLU A 31 -3.40 -5.89 0.70
CA GLU A 31 -2.12 -5.63 1.38
C GLU A 31 -1.36 -4.54 0.63
N ARG A 32 -1.20 -4.69 -0.70
CA ARG A 32 -0.55 -3.66 -1.53
C ARG A 32 -1.32 -2.35 -1.56
N GLN A 33 -2.64 -2.38 -1.56
CA GLN A 33 -3.46 -1.17 -1.46
C GLN A 33 -3.16 -0.42 -0.16
N THR A 34 -3.06 -1.13 0.96
CA THR A 34 -2.75 -0.57 2.27
C THR A 34 -1.33 0.00 2.31
N GLU A 35 -0.35 -0.75 1.80
CA GLU A 35 1.05 -0.32 1.69
C GLU A 35 1.19 0.95 0.85
N LEU A 36 0.57 0.99 -0.34
CA LEU A 36 0.60 2.16 -1.22
C LEU A 36 -0.04 3.39 -0.57
N GLN A 37 -1.11 3.20 0.19
CA GLN A 37 -1.74 4.30 0.91
C GLN A 37 -0.80 4.85 1.99
N GLN A 38 -0.14 3.97 2.76
CA GLN A 38 0.84 4.39 3.76
C GLN A 38 2.03 5.12 3.14
N ILE A 39 2.58 4.63 2.03
CA ILE A 39 3.67 5.29 1.30
C ILE A 39 3.27 6.71 0.89
N ARG A 40 2.06 6.89 0.35
CA ARG A 40 1.55 8.22 -0.02
C ARG A 40 1.40 9.15 1.17
N ASP A 41 0.97 8.64 2.31
CA ASP A 41 0.77 9.44 3.51
C ASP A 41 2.12 9.79 4.19
N ASP A 42 3.09 8.88 4.14
CA ASP A 42 4.47 9.15 4.55
C ASP A 42 5.12 10.23 3.68
N ILE A 43 4.90 10.21 2.36
CA ILE A 43 5.36 11.28 1.45
C ILE A 43 4.69 12.62 1.80
N LYS A 44 3.36 12.65 1.96
CA LYS A 44 2.62 13.88 2.27
C LYS A 44 2.99 14.48 3.62
N SER A 45 3.31 13.64 4.60
CA SER A 45 3.73 14.09 5.93
C SER A 45 5.20 14.52 5.98
N GLY A 46 5.97 14.31 4.91
CA GLY A 46 7.41 14.56 4.87
C GLY A 46 8.25 13.52 5.62
N LYS A 47 7.64 12.41 6.05
CA LYS A 47 8.34 11.27 6.67
C LYS A 47 9.14 10.47 5.64
N ALA A 48 8.70 10.49 4.38
CA ALA A 48 9.44 10.00 3.23
C ALA A 48 9.51 11.10 2.17
N GLU A 49 10.55 11.09 1.35
CA GLU A 49 10.72 12.03 0.26
C GLU A 49 10.65 11.31 -1.09
N MET A 50 10.04 11.95 -2.09
CA MET A 50 10.17 11.48 -3.47
C MET A 50 11.44 12.05 -4.07
N ILE A 51 12.42 11.18 -4.29
CA ILE A 51 13.70 11.53 -4.93
C ILE A 51 13.63 11.27 -6.44
N SER A 52 14.38 12.06 -7.21
CA SER A 52 14.52 11.79 -8.65
C SER A 52 15.49 10.64 -8.89
N ASP A 53 15.36 9.96 -10.04
CA ASP A 53 16.31 8.91 -10.43
C ASP A 53 17.76 9.42 -10.42
N LYS A 54 17.97 10.67 -10.85
CA LYS A 54 19.30 11.28 -10.87
C LYS A 54 19.86 11.41 -9.45
N ASP A 55 19.09 12.01 -8.54
CA ASP A 55 19.53 12.26 -7.16
C ASP A 55 19.77 10.93 -6.43
N PHE A 56 18.93 9.92 -6.69
CA PHE A 56 19.13 8.57 -6.18
C PHE A 56 20.48 7.97 -6.62
N TRP A 57 20.80 8.03 -7.91
CA TRP A 57 22.06 7.47 -8.41
C TRP A 57 23.27 8.27 -7.94
N GLU A 58 23.15 9.59 -7.83
CA GLU A 58 24.20 10.45 -7.27
C GLU A 58 24.50 10.08 -5.80
N ASP A 59 23.47 9.87 -4.98
CA ASP A 59 23.62 9.41 -3.60
C ASP A 59 24.32 8.04 -3.50
N ILE A 60 23.97 7.11 -4.38
CA ILE A 60 24.60 5.78 -4.45
C ILE A 60 26.08 5.91 -4.84
N ASP A 61 26.40 6.72 -5.84
CA ASP A 61 27.79 6.93 -6.28
C ASP A 61 28.65 7.56 -5.18
N ILE A 62 28.09 8.54 -4.45
CA ILE A 62 28.72 9.14 -3.26
C ILE A 62 29.00 8.07 -2.21
N TYR A 63 28.00 7.24 -1.89
CA TYR A 63 28.13 6.18 -0.90
C TYR A 63 29.20 5.16 -1.30
N VAL A 64 29.17 4.65 -2.54
CA VAL A 64 30.15 3.67 -3.03
C VAL A 64 31.57 4.25 -3.03
N SER A 65 31.73 5.50 -3.43
CA SER A 65 33.03 6.20 -3.40
C SER A 65 33.58 6.32 -1.98
N SER A 66 32.70 6.46 -0.98
CA SER A 66 33.11 6.53 0.43
C SER A 66 33.70 5.21 0.96
N LEU A 67 33.33 4.07 0.35
CA LEU A 67 33.79 2.73 0.72
C LEU A 67 35.16 2.37 0.13
N GLN A 68 35.66 3.15 -0.83
CA GLN A 68 36.95 2.91 -1.51
C GLN A 68 38.14 3.54 -0.77
N LYS A 69 37.95 3.96 0.48
CA LYS A 69 38.98 4.46 1.40
C LYS A 69 39.52 3.34 2.27
#